data_AF-A0A8D8KEV1-F1
#
_entry.id   AF-A0A8D8KEV1-F1
#
_cell.length_a   1.000
_cell.length_b   1.000
_cell.length_c   1.000
_cell.angle_alpha   90.00
_cell.angle_beta   90.00
_cell.angle_gamma   90.00
#
_symmetry.space_group_name_H-M   'P 1'
#
loop_
_entity.id
_entity.type
_entity.pdbx_description
1 polymer ?
#
loop_
_entity_poly.entity_id
_entity_poly.type
_entity_poly.pdbx_seq_one_letter_code
_entity_poly.pdbx_strand_id
1 'polypeptide(L)'
;MGILSILEEESMFPKATDQTFAEKLMNNHLGKSAPFQKPRPPKPGCQAGHFAIGHYAGCVSYNITGWLEKNKDPLNDTVVDQFKKGKNALIVEIFADHPGQSGGGDAGGKGGRGKKGAGFATVSSSYKEQLNNLMTTLKSTQPHFVRCIIPNELKQTGLIDAHLVMHQLTCNGVLEGIRICRKGFPNRMMYPDFKL
;
A
#
# COMPACT_ATOMS: atom_id res chain seq x y z
N MET A 1 -2.37 -17.61 3.92
CA MET A 1 -1.53 -16.56 3.30
C MET A 1 -2.44 -15.41 2.90
N GLY A 2 -2.00 -14.16 3.00
CA GLY A 2 -2.78 -13.00 2.52
C GLY A 2 -2.41 -12.62 1.08
N ILE A 3 -3.11 -11.63 0.52
CA ILE A 3 -2.88 -11.13 -0.85
C ILE A 3 -1.41 -10.75 -1.07
N LEU A 4 -0.82 -9.95 -0.17
CA LEU A 4 0.57 -9.49 -0.31
C LEU A 4 1.58 -10.65 -0.22
N SER A 5 1.31 -11.68 0.59
CA SER A 5 2.21 -12.84 0.69
C SER A 5 2.22 -13.66 -0.60
N ILE A 6 1.06 -13.85 -1.24
CA ILE A 6 0.98 -14.53 -2.54
C ILE A 6 1.66 -13.68 -3.62
N LEU A 7 1.53 -12.36 -3.55
CA LEU A 7 2.20 -11.44 -4.48
C LEU A 7 3.72 -11.50 -4.34
N GLU A 8 4.24 -11.53 -3.11
CA GLU A 8 5.65 -11.70 -2.81
C GLU A 8 6.20 -13.01 -3.37
N GLU A 9 5.50 -14.12 -3.09
CA GLU A 9 5.86 -15.45 -3.58
C GLU A 9 5.91 -15.49 -5.13
N GLU A 10 4.83 -15.07 -5.81
CA GLU A 10 4.76 -15.06 -7.28
C GLU A 10 5.78 -14.11 -7.91
N SER A 11 6.17 -13.02 -7.21
CA SER A 11 7.19 -12.10 -7.72
C SER A 11 8.59 -12.74 -7.76
N MET A 12 8.84 -13.80 -7.01
CA MET A 12 10.13 -14.51 -7.04
C MET A 12 10.19 -15.62 -8.10
N PHE A 13 9.04 -16.08 -8.60
CA PHE A 13 8.99 -17.17 -9.58
C PHE A 13 9.16 -16.63 -11.02
N PRO A 14 10.20 -17.08 -11.77
CA PRO A 14 10.49 -16.52 -13.10
C PRO A 14 9.39 -16.73 -14.15
N LYS A 15 8.57 -17.77 -13.99
CA LYS A 15 7.47 -18.13 -14.91
C LYS A 15 6.10 -17.70 -14.41
N ALA A 16 6.02 -17.06 -13.23
CA ALA A 16 4.75 -16.54 -12.73
C ALA A 16 4.30 -15.36 -13.59
N THR A 17 2.98 -15.27 -13.80
CA THR A 17 2.34 -14.19 -14.53
C THR A 17 1.23 -13.59 -13.67
N ASP A 18 0.74 -12.41 -14.03
CA ASP A 18 -0.40 -11.82 -13.31
C ASP A 18 -1.61 -12.77 -13.32
N GLN A 19 -1.75 -13.61 -14.36
CA GLN A 19 -2.80 -14.61 -14.46
C GLN A 19 -2.63 -15.75 -13.44
N THR A 20 -1.42 -16.29 -13.27
CA THR A 20 -1.16 -17.33 -12.25
C THR A 20 -1.37 -16.77 -10.84
N PHE A 21 -1.01 -15.51 -10.63
CA PHE A 21 -1.30 -14.78 -9.39
C PHE A 21 -2.81 -14.65 -9.14
N ALA A 22 -3.59 -14.26 -10.16
CA ALA A 22 -5.06 -14.18 -10.08
C ALA A 22 -5.69 -15.51 -9.65
N GLU A 23 -5.26 -16.60 -10.29
CA GLU A 23 -5.75 -17.94 -10.03
C GLU A 23 -5.43 -18.39 -8.62
N LYS A 24 -4.18 -18.16 -8.16
CA LYS A 24 -3.79 -18.43 -6.77
C LYS A 24 -4.64 -17.63 -5.80
N LEU A 25 -4.90 -16.34 -6.04
CA LEU A 25 -5.77 -15.53 -5.17
C LEU A 25 -7.19 -16.11 -5.09
N MET A 26 -7.79 -16.43 -6.24
CA MET A 26 -9.14 -17.00 -6.29
C MET A 26 -9.23 -18.31 -5.54
N ASN A 27 -8.31 -19.24 -5.79
CA ASN A 27 -8.31 -20.57 -5.17
C ASN A 27 -8.09 -20.52 -3.65
N ASN A 28 -7.30 -19.55 -3.18
CA ASN A 28 -6.97 -19.41 -1.76
C ASN A 28 -8.04 -18.64 -0.96
N HIS A 29 -8.77 -17.71 -1.58
CA HIS A 29 -9.64 -16.78 -0.84
C HIS A 29 -11.12 -16.85 -1.19
N LEU A 30 -11.49 -17.19 -2.43
CA LEU A 30 -12.89 -17.18 -2.84
C LEU A 30 -13.69 -18.24 -2.07
N GLY A 31 -14.80 -17.82 -1.47
CA GLY A 31 -15.66 -18.68 -0.64
C GLY A 31 -15.11 -19.00 0.75
N LYS A 32 -13.85 -18.68 1.03
CA LYS A 32 -13.19 -18.90 2.34
C LYS A 32 -13.10 -17.62 3.17
N SER A 33 -13.10 -16.45 2.51
CA SER A 33 -12.99 -15.14 3.15
C SER A 33 -14.14 -14.24 2.70
N ALA A 34 -15.01 -13.82 3.61
CA ALA A 34 -16.19 -13.01 3.28
C ALA A 34 -15.87 -11.66 2.58
N PRO A 35 -14.78 -10.94 2.95
CA PRO A 35 -14.40 -9.73 2.22
C PRO A 35 -13.88 -9.98 0.80
N PHE A 36 -13.46 -11.20 0.45
CA PHE A 36 -12.91 -11.49 -0.87
C PHE A 36 -14.02 -11.93 -1.84
N GLN A 37 -14.20 -11.17 -2.92
CA GLN A 37 -15.36 -11.27 -3.79
C GLN A 37 -14.94 -11.39 -5.26
N LYS A 38 -15.87 -11.87 -6.09
CA LYS A 38 -15.72 -11.79 -7.55
C LYS A 38 -15.83 -10.32 -8.00
N PRO A 39 -15.09 -9.92 -9.06
CA PRO A 39 -15.16 -8.57 -9.57
C PRO A 39 -16.57 -8.25 -10.07
N ARG A 40 -17.04 -7.03 -9.84
CA ARG A 40 -18.27 -6.53 -10.46
C ARG A 40 -18.05 -6.32 -11.96
N PRO A 41 -19.10 -6.41 -12.80
CA PRO A 41 -19.01 -6.05 -14.22
C PRO A 41 -18.37 -4.66 -14.38
N PRO A 42 -17.45 -4.49 -15.35
CA PRO A 42 -16.80 -3.21 -15.56
C PRO A 42 -17.82 -2.14 -15.94
N LYS A 43 -17.62 -0.92 -15.43
CA LYS A 43 -18.34 0.25 -15.93
C LYS A 43 -17.88 0.54 -17.37
N PRO A 44 -18.72 1.18 -18.20
CA PRO A 44 -18.32 1.59 -19.55
C PRO A 44 -17.01 2.38 -19.53
N GLY A 45 -16.02 1.98 -20.34
CA GLY A 45 -14.70 2.61 -20.41
C GLY A 45 -13.70 2.17 -19.33
N CYS A 46 -14.08 1.31 -18.37
CA CYS A 46 -13.17 0.74 -17.38
C CYS A 46 -12.74 -0.68 -17.78
N GLN A 47 -11.47 -1.02 -17.49
CA GLN A 47 -11.00 -2.40 -17.65
C GLN A 47 -11.67 -3.34 -16.64
N ALA A 48 -11.85 -4.60 -17.03
CA ALA A 48 -12.38 -5.63 -16.15
C ALA A 48 -11.43 -5.85 -14.95
N GLY A 49 -12.04 -5.98 -13.76
CA GLY A 49 -11.31 -6.42 -12.57
C GLY A 49 -11.09 -7.93 -12.60
N HIS A 50 -10.05 -8.38 -11.91
CA HIS A 50 -9.75 -9.80 -11.74
C HIS A 50 -10.33 -10.32 -10.43
N PHE A 51 -10.28 -9.53 -9.35
CA PHE A 51 -10.91 -9.83 -8.06
C PHE A 51 -11.53 -8.57 -7.44
N ALA A 52 -12.33 -8.71 -6.39
CA ALA A 52 -12.81 -7.58 -5.62
C ALA A 52 -12.63 -7.77 -4.11
N ILE A 53 -12.53 -6.66 -3.40
CA ILE A 53 -12.54 -6.63 -1.94
C ILE A 53 -13.76 -5.82 -1.49
N GLY A 54 -14.58 -6.42 -0.63
CA GLY A 54 -15.60 -5.72 0.14
C GLY A 54 -14.93 -4.93 1.26
N HIS A 55 -14.66 -3.65 1.01
CA HIS A 55 -14.26 -2.71 2.04
C HIS A 55 -15.47 -2.21 2.81
N TYR A 56 -15.25 -1.61 3.98
CA TYR A 56 -16.33 -1.01 4.78
C TYR A 56 -17.12 0.06 3.99
N ALA A 57 -16.44 0.75 3.07
CA ALA A 57 -17.01 1.76 2.19
C ALA A 57 -17.78 1.19 0.98
N GLY A 58 -17.55 -0.08 0.64
CA GLY A 58 -18.08 -0.69 -0.57
C GLY A 58 -17.12 -1.69 -1.22
N CYS A 59 -17.62 -2.32 -2.28
CA CYS A 59 -16.88 -3.32 -3.05
C CYS A 59 -16.00 -2.63 -4.10
N VAL A 60 -14.71 -2.93 -4.11
CA VAL A 60 -13.72 -2.40 -5.07
C VAL A 60 -13.17 -3.53 -5.92
N SER A 61 -13.35 -3.43 -7.24
CA SER A 61 -12.75 -4.34 -8.22
C SER A 61 -11.32 -3.93 -8.55
N TYR A 62 -10.38 -4.87 -8.47
CA TYR A 62 -8.96 -4.65 -8.75
C TYR A 62 -8.56 -5.27 -10.07
N ASN A 63 -7.85 -4.50 -10.90
CA ASN A 63 -7.12 -5.00 -12.05
C ASN A 63 -5.67 -5.28 -11.65
N ILE A 64 -5.20 -6.50 -11.90
CA ILE A 64 -3.87 -6.99 -11.49
C ILE A 64 -2.81 -6.91 -12.59
N THR A 65 -3.15 -6.41 -13.77
CA THR A 65 -2.21 -6.31 -14.89
C THR A 65 -1.00 -5.45 -14.49
N GLY A 66 0.19 -5.98 -14.74
CA GLY A 66 1.48 -5.41 -14.37
C GLY A 66 1.79 -5.44 -12.87
N TRP A 67 1.02 -6.14 -12.03
CA TRP A 67 1.29 -6.12 -10.58
C TRP A 67 2.60 -6.81 -10.22
N LEU A 68 2.91 -7.95 -10.84
CA LEU A 68 4.18 -8.63 -10.57
C LEU A 68 5.36 -7.75 -10.97
N GLU A 69 5.32 -7.12 -12.15
CA GLU A 69 6.38 -6.22 -12.61
C GLU A 69 6.52 -5.00 -11.68
N LYS A 70 5.43 -4.31 -11.36
CA LYS A 70 5.44 -3.18 -10.42
C LYS A 70 5.96 -3.55 -9.03
N ASN A 71 5.74 -4.79 -8.59
CA ASN A 71 6.22 -5.25 -7.29
C ASN A 71 7.70 -5.67 -7.29
N LYS A 72 8.21 -6.09 -8.45
CA LYS A 72 9.63 -6.39 -8.69
C LYS A 72 10.46 -5.11 -8.83
N ASP A 73 9.85 -4.03 -9.32
CA ASP A 73 10.49 -2.73 -9.60
C ASP A 73 11.80 -2.87 -10.40
N PRO A 74 11.76 -3.51 -11.58
CA PRO A 74 12.97 -3.82 -12.33
C PRO A 74 13.62 -2.56 -12.88
N LEU A 75 14.86 -2.30 -12.50
CA LEU A 75 15.72 -1.31 -13.12
C LEU A 75 16.80 -1.98 -13.95
N ASN A 76 17.25 -1.32 -15.02
CA ASN A 76 18.32 -1.84 -15.85
C ASN A 76 19.65 -1.70 -15.10
N ASP A 77 20.23 -2.83 -14.71
CA ASP A 77 21.47 -2.89 -13.93
C ASP A 77 22.64 -2.14 -14.57
N THR A 78 22.75 -2.16 -15.90
CA THR A 78 23.81 -1.44 -16.62
C THR A 78 23.66 0.07 -16.47
N VAL A 79 22.43 0.57 -16.54
CA VAL A 79 22.14 2.01 -16.36
C VAL A 79 22.43 2.43 -14.93
N VAL A 80 22.03 1.61 -13.95
CA VAL A 80 22.33 1.85 -12.52
C VAL A 80 23.85 1.90 -12.28
N ASP A 81 24.63 0.99 -12.87
CA ASP A 81 26.10 1.00 -12.78
C ASP A 81 26.71 2.30 -13.36
N GLN A 82 26.19 2.78 -14.49
CA GLN A 82 26.65 4.06 -15.07
C GLN A 82 26.34 5.24 -14.15
N PHE A 83 25.20 5.25 -13.48
CA PHE A 83 24.87 6.31 -12.51
C PHE A 83 25.78 6.27 -11.28
N LYS A 84 26.10 5.09 -10.77
CA LYS A 84 27.05 4.91 -9.65
C LYS A 84 28.47 5.36 -9.99
N LYS A 85 28.89 5.28 -11.26
CA LYS A 85 30.22 5.68 -11.75
C LYS A 85 30.24 7.05 -12.44
N GLY A 86 29.11 7.76 -12.40
CA GLY A 86 28.96 9.06 -13.04
C GLY A 86 29.82 10.14 -12.39
N LYS A 87 29.90 11.31 -13.04
CA LYS A 87 30.62 12.48 -12.52
C LYS A 87 29.75 13.39 -11.64
N ASN A 88 28.44 13.21 -11.67
CA ASN A 88 27.51 13.99 -10.86
C ASN A 88 27.42 13.39 -9.46
N ALA A 89 27.94 14.09 -8.46
CA ALA A 89 28.00 13.60 -7.08
C ALA A 89 26.62 13.23 -6.51
N LEU A 90 25.59 14.02 -6.81
CA LEU A 90 24.23 13.76 -6.32
C LEU A 90 23.65 12.46 -6.91
N ILE A 91 23.87 12.21 -8.19
CA ILE A 91 23.40 10.96 -8.84
C ILE A 91 24.11 9.75 -8.22
N VAL A 92 25.43 9.86 -8.00
CA VAL A 92 26.21 8.79 -7.37
C VAL A 92 25.69 8.49 -5.96
N GLU A 93 25.39 9.52 -5.18
CA GLU A 93 24.85 9.39 -3.82
C GLU A 93 23.47 8.71 -3.81
N ILE A 94 22.54 9.14 -4.69
CA ILE A 94 21.18 8.58 -4.77
C ILE A 94 21.19 7.08 -5.10
N PHE A 95 22.11 6.64 -5.97
CA PHE A 95 22.17 5.24 -6.43
C PHE A 95 23.14 4.36 -5.63
N ALA A 96 23.81 4.88 -4.61
CA ALA A 96 24.85 4.17 -3.86
C ALA A 96 24.34 2.83 -3.28
N ASP A 97 23.15 2.85 -2.67
CA ASP A 97 22.56 1.70 -1.98
C ASP A 97 21.72 0.77 -2.87
N HIS A 98 21.55 1.11 -4.16
CA HIS A 98 20.77 0.27 -5.07
C HIS A 98 21.52 -1.06 -5.30
N PRO A 99 20.87 -2.24 -5.18
CA PRO A 99 21.51 -3.54 -5.42
C PRO A 99 22.02 -3.81 -6.85
N GLY A 100 21.80 -2.91 -7.81
CA GLY A 100 22.25 -3.05 -9.20
C GLY A 100 23.77 -3.13 -9.31
N GLN A 101 24.25 -3.59 -10.47
CA GLN A 101 25.62 -4.09 -10.59
C GLN A 101 26.67 -3.01 -10.31
N SER A 102 27.58 -3.28 -9.38
CA SER A 102 28.92 -2.71 -9.35
C SER A 102 29.91 -3.85 -9.14
N GLY A 103 30.21 -4.56 -10.25
CA GLY A 103 31.20 -5.63 -10.33
C GLY A 103 30.65 -7.04 -10.14
N GLY A 104 30.46 -7.78 -11.25
CA GLY A 104 30.63 -9.22 -11.20
C GLY A 104 32.08 -9.53 -10.83
N GLY A 105 32.31 -10.28 -9.76
CA GLY A 105 33.67 -10.60 -9.34
C GLY A 105 33.72 -11.19 -7.95
N ASP A 106 33.90 -12.50 -7.91
CA ASP A 106 34.93 -13.15 -7.12
C ASP A 106 35.93 -12.16 -6.48
N ALA A 107 35.72 -11.85 -5.20
CA ALA A 107 36.71 -11.17 -4.37
C ALA A 107 36.69 -11.83 -3.00
N GLY A 108 37.60 -12.78 -2.82
CA GLY A 108 37.98 -13.35 -1.53
C GLY A 108 38.63 -12.32 -0.61
N GLY A 109 37.87 -11.31 -0.19
CA GLY A 109 38.26 -10.31 0.81
C GLY A 109 37.60 -10.60 2.15
N LYS A 110 38.38 -11.05 3.13
CA LYS A 110 37.97 -11.14 4.54
C LYS A 110 37.54 -9.76 5.05
N GLY A 111 36.36 -9.69 5.65
CA GLY A 111 35.98 -8.59 6.55
C GLY A 111 34.99 -7.59 5.96
N GLY A 112 33.73 -7.99 5.89
CA GLY A 112 32.62 -7.11 5.57
C GLY A 112 31.40 -7.96 5.32
N ARG A 113 30.35 -7.77 6.12
CA ARG A 113 29.12 -8.57 6.11
C ARG A 113 28.27 -8.22 4.87
N GLY A 114 28.84 -8.36 3.67
CA GLY A 114 28.13 -8.28 2.41
C GLY A 114 27.23 -9.51 2.28
N LYS A 115 25.94 -9.33 2.60
CA LYS A 115 24.88 -10.34 2.49
C LYS A 115 24.85 -10.95 1.08
N LYS A 116 25.59 -12.05 0.86
CA LYS A 116 25.14 -13.14 0.00
C LYS A 116 23.82 -13.64 0.60
N GLY A 117 22.70 -13.08 0.14
CA GLY A 117 21.38 -13.25 0.75
C GLY A 117 20.59 -11.96 0.92
N ALA A 118 20.83 -10.92 0.11
CA ALA A 118 19.78 -9.94 -0.15
C ALA A 118 18.66 -10.66 -0.90
N GLY A 119 17.77 -11.31 -0.14
CA GLY A 119 16.56 -11.91 -0.67
C GLY A 119 15.85 -10.88 -1.54
N PHE A 120 15.29 -11.34 -2.65
CA PHE A 120 14.54 -10.52 -3.59
C PHE A 120 13.56 -9.61 -2.83
N ALA A 121 13.94 -8.34 -2.63
CA ALA A 121 13.18 -7.40 -1.83
C ALA A 121 12.12 -6.79 -2.73
N THR A 122 10.88 -7.22 -2.55
CA THR A 122 9.75 -6.65 -3.30
C THR A 122 9.35 -5.31 -2.70
N VAL A 123 8.79 -4.44 -3.53
CA VAL A 123 8.20 -3.16 -3.09
C VAL A 123 7.17 -3.38 -1.98
N SER A 124 6.33 -4.41 -2.10
CA SER A 124 5.33 -4.77 -1.09
C SER A 124 5.93 -5.07 0.28
N SER A 125 7.09 -5.74 0.33
CA SER A 125 7.72 -6.17 1.58
C SER A 125 8.28 -4.98 2.36
N SER A 126 8.93 -4.05 1.67
CA SER A 126 9.42 -2.79 2.24
C SER A 126 8.26 -1.94 2.79
N TYR A 127 7.20 -1.74 2.01
CA TYR A 127 6.05 -0.97 2.48
C TYR A 127 5.32 -1.63 3.65
N LYS A 128 5.25 -2.96 3.68
CA LYS A 128 4.65 -3.69 4.79
C LYS A 128 5.44 -3.48 6.09
N GLU A 129 6.76 -3.52 6.03
CA GLU A 129 7.62 -3.24 7.19
C GLU A 129 7.46 -1.80 7.68
N GLN A 130 7.55 -0.82 6.77
CA GLN A 130 7.36 0.59 7.09
C GLN A 130 5.97 0.87 7.70
N LEU A 131 4.92 0.26 7.12
CA LEU A 131 3.56 0.37 7.64
C LEU A 131 3.42 -0.24 9.04
N ASN A 132 4.05 -1.39 9.30
CA ASN A 132 4.03 -1.99 10.64
C ASN A 132 4.70 -1.10 11.69
N ASN A 133 5.83 -0.49 11.34
CA ASN A 133 6.55 0.44 12.22
C ASN A 133 5.71 1.70 12.49
N LEU A 134 5.09 2.26 11.45
CA LEU A 134 4.17 3.38 11.57
C LEU A 134 2.97 3.02 12.48
N MET A 135 2.31 1.90 12.22
CA MET A 135 1.15 1.47 13.02
C MET A 135 1.51 1.19 14.48
N THR A 136 2.72 0.72 14.76
CA THR A 136 3.22 0.56 16.14
C THR A 136 3.35 1.91 16.83
N THR A 137 3.94 2.90 16.14
CA THR A 137 4.09 4.26 16.65
C THR A 137 2.74 4.95 16.86
N LEU A 138 1.82 4.84 15.91
CA LEU A 138 0.49 5.45 16.04
C LEU A 138 -0.30 4.87 17.22
N LYS A 139 -0.19 3.55 17.45
CA LYS A 139 -0.86 2.86 18.57
C LYS A 139 -0.33 3.25 19.95
N SER A 140 0.90 3.77 20.05
CA SER A 140 1.46 4.26 21.32
C SER A 140 1.10 5.71 21.63
N THR A 141 0.33 6.38 20.75
CA THR A 141 -0.10 7.77 20.92
C THR A 141 -1.59 7.87 21.19
N GLN A 142 -2.05 9.05 21.64
CA GLN A 142 -3.47 9.38 21.70
C GLN A 142 -3.92 9.95 20.35
N PRO A 143 -4.80 9.28 19.60
CA PRO A 143 -5.18 9.74 18.28
C PRO A 143 -6.20 10.88 18.34
N HIS A 144 -5.96 11.92 17.54
CA HIS A 144 -6.92 12.98 17.24
C HIS A 144 -7.22 12.95 15.74
N PHE A 145 -8.50 13.00 15.37
CA PHE A 145 -8.93 12.83 13.98
C PHE A 145 -9.55 14.11 13.42
N VAL A 146 -9.11 14.51 12.23
CA VAL A 146 -9.76 15.49 11.38
C VAL A 146 -10.08 14.80 10.06
N ARG A 147 -11.35 14.86 9.63
CA ARG A 147 -11.78 14.24 8.38
C ARG A 147 -12.23 15.32 7.40
N CYS A 148 -11.42 15.55 6.38
CA CYS A 148 -11.73 16.48 5.30
C CYS A 148 -12.80 15.87 4.38
N ILE A 149 -13.73 16.70 3.91
CA ILE A 149 -14.80 16.32 2.99
C ILE A 149 -14.67 17.16 1.72
N ILE A 150 -14.73 16.50 0.57
CA ILE A 150 -14.72 17.18 -0.74
C ILE A 150 -16.12 17.76 -0.97
N PRO A 151 -16.26 19.09 -1.14
CA PRO A 151 -17.58 19.70 -1.29
C PRO A 151 -18.13 19.55 -2.71
N ASN A 152 -17.30 19.56 -3.76
CA ASN A 152 -17.69 19.36 -5.16
C ASN A 152 -16.47 18.94 -6.02
N GLU A 153 -16.72 18.30 -7.17
CA GLU A 153 -15.65 17.89 -8.10
C GLU A 153 -15.19 19.00 -9.05
N LEU A 154 -15.98 20.08 -9.18
CA LEU A 154 -15.65 21.25 -10.01
C LEU A 154 -14.56 22.14 -9.40
N LYS A 155 -14.13 21.84 -8.17
CA LYS A 155 -13.14 22.61 -7.39
C LYS A 155 -13.56 24.06 -7.19
N GLN A 156 -14.86 24.33 -7.10
CA GLN A 156 -15.40 25.67 -6.91
C GLN A 156 -15.67 25.97 -5.43
N THR A 157 -15.33 27.18 -4.98
CA THR A 157 -15.65 27.64 -3.63
C THR A 157 -17.14 27.90 -3.48
N GLY A 158 -17.73 27.57 -2.32
CA GLY A 158 -19.14 27.86 -2.01
C GLY A 158 -20.16 26.91 -2.64
N LEU A 159 -19.74 26.03 -3.55
CA LEU A 159 -20.59 24.99 -4.12
C LEU A 159 -20.51 23.70 -3.30
N ILE A 160 -21.65 23.08 -3.00
CA ILE A 160 -21.71 21.80 -2.30
C ILE A 160 -22.60 20.81 -3.06
N ASP A 161 -22.07 19.62 -3.33
CA ASP A 161 -22.80 18.49 -3.89
C ASP A 161 -23.22 17.56 -2.75
N ALA A 162 -24.52 17.55 -2.47
CA ALA A 162 -25.10 16.75 -1.39
C ALA A 162 -24.89 15.24 -1.59
N HIS A 163 -24.97 14.73 -2.83
CA HIS A 163 -24.83 13.30 -3.09
C HIS A 163 -23.38 12.85 -2.91
N LEU A 164 -22.43 13.66 -3.39
CA LEU A 164 -20.99 13.43 -3.18
C LEU A 164 -20.63 13.43 -1.70
N VAL A 165 -21.12 14.42 -0.94
CA VAL A 165 -20.87 14.51 0.51
C VAL A 165 -21.49 13.33 1.25
N MET A 166 -22.74 12.97 0.94
CA MET A 166 -23.41 11.84 1.58
C MET A 166 -22.68 10.51 1.34
N HIS A 167 -22.20 10.30 0.11
CA HIS A 167 -21.39 9.13 -0.22
C HIS A 167 -20.10 9.10 0.63
N GLN A 168 -19.37 10.21 0.73
CA GLN A 168 -18.17 10.30 1.57
C GLN A 168 -18.45 10.06 3.05
N LEU A 169 -19.53 10.63 3.61
CA LEU A 169 -19.88 10.42 5.03
C LEU A 169 -20.13 8.95 5.35
N THR A 170 -20.76 8.24 4.42
CA THR A 170 -21.02 6.79 4.51
C THR A 170 -19.72 6.00 4.36
N CYS A 171 -18.98 6.25 3.28
CA CYS A 171 -17.77 5.51 2.93
C CYS A 171 -16.61 5.78 3.86
N ASN A 172 -16.57 6.93 4.53
CA ASN A 172 -15.57 7.20 5.54
C ASN A 172 -16.01 6.66 6.91
N GLY A 173 -17.28 6.30 7.11
CA GLY A 173 -17.78 5.86 8.41
C GLY A 173 -17.86 7.01 9.42
N VAL A 174 -18.19 8.22 8.95
CA VAL A 174 -18.46 9.37 9.84
C VAL A 174 -19.66 9.07 10.72
N LEU A 175 -20.67 8.41 10.15
CA LEU A 175 -21.89 8.04 10.85
C LEU A 175 -21.58 7.04 11.98
N GLU A 176 -20.72 6.05 11.72
CA GLU A 176 -20.21 5.10 12.70
C GLU A 176 -19.39 5.80 13.80
N GLY A 177 -18.51 6.73 13.40
CA GLY A 177 -17.72 7.54 14.32
C GLY A 177 -18.61 8.35 15.26
N ILE A 178 -19.61 9.08 14.74
CA ILE A 178 -20.56 9.86 15.55
C ILE A 178 -21.30 8.95 16.54
N ARG A 179 -21.74 7.75 16.10
CA ARG A 179 -22.46 6.80 16.97
C ARG A 179 -21.61 6.37 18.18
N ILE A 180 -20.32 6.15 17.98
CA ILE A 180 -19.38 5.79 19.05
C ILE A 180 -19.04 7.02 19.90
N CYS A 181 -18.72 8.15 19.28
CA CYS A 181 -18.38 9.40 19.98
C CYS A 181 -19.53 9.92 20.85
N ARG A 182 -20.79 9.74 20.44
CA ARG A 182 -21.97 10.08 21.27
C ARG A 182 -22.09 9.23 22.54
N LYS A 183 -21.51 8.02 22.56
CA LYS A 183 -21.37 7.20 23.77
C LYS A 183 -20.12 7.54 24.58
N GLY A 184 -19.17 8.24 23.96
CA GLY A 184 -17.96 8.73 24.62
C GLY A 184 -18.15 10.10 25.24
N PHE A 185 -17.23 10.48 26.12
CA PHE A 185 -17.09 11.86 26.58
C PHE A 185 -16.02 12.54 25.72
N PRO A 186 -16.40 13.40 24.76
CA PRO A 186 -15.44 14.05 23.85
C PRO A 186 -14.55 15.07 24.57
N ASN A 187 -15.06 15.69 25.63
CA ASN A 187 -14.30 16.58 26.48
C ASN A 187 -13.64 15.79 27.60
N ARG A 188 -12.31 15.82 27.65
CA ARG A 188 -11.50 15.22 28.72
C ARG A 188 -10.76 16.34 29.44
N MET A 189 -11.18 16.65 30.65
CA MET A 189 -10.54 17.64 31.51
C MET A 189 -9.89 16.90 32.68
N MET A 190 -8.73 17.38 33.13
CA MET A 190 -8.11 16.86 34.36
C MET A 190 -9.01 17.21 35.54
N TYR A 191 -9.28 16.25 36.42
CA TYR A 191 -10.21 16.45 37.54
C TYR A 191 -9.89 17.67 38.43
N PRO A 192 -8.61 17.99 38.73
CA PRO A 192 -8.28 19.20 39.48
C PRO A 192 -8.79 20.49 38.83
N ASP A 193 -8.72 20.60 37.51
CA ASP A 193 -9.16 21.77 36.75
C ASP A 193 -10.70 21.87 36.69
N PHE A 194 -11.40 20.75 36.81
CA PHE A 194 -12.88 20.70 36.83
C PHE A 194 -13.47 21.07 38.20
N LYS A 195 -12.69 20.93 39.28
CA LYS A 195 -13.18 21.06 40.66
C LYS A 195 -13.22 22.51 41.17
N LEU A 196 -12.49 23.43 40.54
CA LEU A 196 -12.50 24.87 40.83
C LEU A 196 -13.73 25.55 40.23
#